data_AF-A0A229W0V9-F1
#
_entry.id   AF-A0A229W0V9-F1
#
_cell.length_a   1.000
_cell.length_b   1.000
_cell.length_c   1.000
_cell.angle_alpha   90.00
_cell.angle_beta   90.00
_cell.angle_gamma   90.00
#
_symmetry.space_group_name_H-M   'P 1'
#
loop_
_entity.id
_entity.type
_entity.pdbx_description
1 polymer ?
#
loop_
_entity_poly.entity_id
_entity_poly.type
_entity_poly.pdbx_seq_one_letter_code
_entity_poly.pdbx_strand_id
1 'polypeptide(L)'
;MTNGADVPAQVPQSTPSTPQDDGKLAIDGSCGPATIRRWQQVMGTTVDGIISGQKVPNQRTYWRPALAPSCVSYGGKGSELIRSVQAQLGLDQDGLLGPATITAIQRHLGVKQDASFGPATVRALQARLNENRF
;
A
#
# COMPACT_ATOMS: atom_id res chain seq x y z
N MET A 1 -11.60 -4.56 -48.61
CA MET A 1 -12.07 -5.85 -48.06
C MET A 1 -10.85 -6.54 -47.44
N THR A 2 -10.76 -7.14 -46.26
CA THR A 2 -11.62 -7.41 -45.09
C THR A 2 -10.70 -8.06 -44.05
N ASN A 3 -11.06 -7.92 -42.77
CA ASN A 3 -10.36 -8.34 -41.54
C ASN A 3 -10.07 -9.87 -41.37
N GLY A 4 -9.17 -10.19 -40.43
CA GLY A 4 -9.04 -11.48 -39.73
C GLY A 4 -7.62 -11.71 -39.15
N ALA A 5 -7.25 -11.10 -38.03
CA ALA A 5 -7.36 -11.60 -36.65
C ALA A 5 -6.45 -12.81 -36.32
N ASP A 6 -5.33 -12.54 -35.65
CA ASP A 6 -4.89 -13.35 -34.51
C ASP A 6 -4.20 -12.43 -33.48
N VAL A 7 -4.60 -12.62 -32.24
CA VAL A 7 -4.31 -11.78 -31.09
C VAL A 7 -2.93 -12.12 -30.52
N PRO A 8 -2.02 -11.17 -30.25
CA PRO A 8 -0.95 -11.45 -29.32
C PRO A 8 -1.57 -11.50 -27.92
N ALA A 9 -1.72 -12.69 -27.38
CA ALA A 9 -2.06 -12.93 -25.99
C ALA A 9 -0.92 -12.38 -25.10
N GLN A 10 -0.97 -11.07 -24.82
CA GLN A 10 -0.22 -10.48 -23.73
C GLN A 10 -0.89 -10.91 -22.44
N VAL A 11 -0.38 -11.99 -21.86
CA VAL A 11 -0.30 -12.08 -20.40
C VAL A 11 0.14 -10.71 -19.88
N PRO A 12 -0.59 -10.01 -19.00
CA PRO A 12 -0.01 -8.87 -18.32
C PRO A 12 1.00 -9.43 -17.32
N GLN A 13 2.21 -9.71 -17.81
CA GLN A 13 3.39 -9.87 -16.98
C GLN A 13 3.50 -8.57 -16.19
N SER A 14 3.34 -8.67 -14.87
CA SER A 14 3.70 -7.63 -13.92
C SER A 14 5.19 -7.36 -14.06
N THR A 15 5.58 -6.55 -15.05
CA THR A 15 6.93 -6.01 -15.14
C THR A 15 7.22 -5.25 -13.84
N PRO A 16 8.41 -5.40 -13.22
CA PRO A 16 8.82 -4.55 -12.13
C PRO A 16 8.99 -3.14 -12.68
N SER A 17 7.91 -2.36 -12.67
CA SER A 17 7.93 -0.96 -13.04
C SER A 17 8.74 -0.24 -11.99
N THR A 18 10.03 -0.05 -12.25
CA THR A 18 10.87 0.95 -11.59
C THR A 18 10.13 2.28 -11.63
N PRO A 19 9.70 2.87 -10.50
CA PRO A 19 9.03 4.15 -10.56
C PRO A 19 10.10 5.20 -10.86
N GLN A 20 10.07 5.63 -12.12
CA GLN A 20 10.86 6.70 -12.68
C GLN A 20 10.69 7.97 -11.84
N ASP A 21 11.82 8.53 -11.44
CA ASP A 21 12.04 9.79 -10.74
C ASP A 21 11.30 10.96 -11.42
N ASP A 22 10.08 11.25 -10.98
CA ASP A 22 9.37 12.53 -11.23
C ASP A 22 8.72 13.07 -9.93
N GLY A 23 9.06 12.47 -8.78
CA GLY A 23 8.46 12.79 -7.48
C GLY A 23 6.99 12.36 -7.31
N LYS A 24 6.31 11.89 -8.38
CA LYS A 24 4.94 11.39 -8.38
C LYS A 24 4.90 9.87 -8.46
N LEU A 25 4.21 9.24 -7.51
CA LEU A 25 3.83 7.83 -7.55
C LEU A 25 2.82 7.57 -8.66
N ALA A 26 3.01 6.47 -9.39
CA ALA A 26 1.95 5.93 -10.24
C ALA A 26 0.78 5.46 -9.38
N ILE A 27 -0.46 5.73 -9.79
CA ILE A 27 -1.69 5.26 -9.12
C ILE A 27 -2.06 3.89 -9.69
N ASP A 28 -1.15 2.92 -9.55
CA ASP A 28 -1.30 1.58 -10.10
C ASP A 28 -2.16 0.69 -9.19
N GLY A 29 -2.22 1.00 -7.88
CA GLY A 29 -2.90 0.20 -6.89
C GLY A 29 -2.06 -0.92 -6.30
N SER A 30 -0.75 -0.94 -6.56
CA SER A 30 0.21 -1.82 -5.88
C SER A 30 1.06 -1.02 -4.91
N CYS A 31 1.07 -1.46 -3.67
CA CYS A 31 1.88 -0.90 -2.61
C CYS A 31 3.26 -1.57 -2.68
N GLY A 32 4.05 -1.12 -3.63
CA GLY A 32 5.45 -1.48 -3.80
C GLY A 32 6.40 -0.62 -2.96
N PRO A 33 7.72 -0.81 -3.12
CA PRO A 33 8.72 -0.16 -2.28
C PRO A 33 8.72 1.36 -2.46
N ALA A 34 8.45 1.87 -3.67
CA ALA A 34 8.36 3.32 -3.90
C ALA A 34 7.18 3.96 -3.17
N THR A 35 6.00 3.33 -3.22
CA THR A 35 4.80 3.78 -2.49
C THR A 35 5.09 3.84 -0.99
N ILE A 36 5.74 2.82 -0.43
CA ILE A 36 6.07 2.75 0.99
C ILE A 36 7.13 3.79 1.36
N ARG A 37 8.19 3.94 0.56
CA ARG A 37 9.20 4.98 0.78
C ARG A 37 8.59 6.37 0.79
N ARG A 38 7.70 6.64 -0.16
CA ARG A 38 6.98 7.91 -0.22
C ARG A 38 6.06 8.10 0.99
N TRP A 39 5.38 7.04 1.41
CA TRP A 39 4.55 7.08 2.61
C TRP A 39 5.40 7.41 3.84
N GLN A 40 6.55 6.78 3.99
CA GLN A 40 7.51 7.06 5.07
C GLN A 40 8.03 8.49 5.04
N GLN A 41 8.33 9.04 3.86
CA GLN A 41 8.71 10.45 3.70
C GLN A 41 7.61 11.40 4.18
N VAL A 42 6.35 11.15 3.79
CA VAL A 42 5.20 11.99 4.20
C VAL A 42 4.94 11.88 5.70
N MET A 43 5.07 10.68 6.27
CA MET A 43 4.89 10.43 7.70
C MET A 43 6.10 10.84 8.55
N GLY A 44 7.23 11.22 7.93
CA GLY A 44 8.46 11.58 8.64
C GLY A 44 9.15 10.42 9.35
N THR A 45 8.97 9.18 8.89
CA THR A 45 9.62 7.99 9.47
C THR A 45 10.83 7.56 8.64
N THR A 46 11.57 6.58 9.16
CA THR A 46 12.64 5.90 8.41
C THR A 46 12.15 5.48 7.02
N VAL A 47 12.89 5.86 5.98
CA VAL A 47 12.53 5.63 4.56
C VAL A 47 13.26 4.38 4.03
N ASP A 48 12.96 3.23 4.63
CA ASP A 48 13.54 1.93 4.26
C ASP A 48 12.73 1.19 3.18
N GLY A 49 11.49 1.61 2.92
CA GLY A 49 10.59 0.99 1.95
C GLY A 49 9.96 -0.31 2.43
N ILE A 50 10.07 -0.64 3.74
CA ILE A 50 9.59 -1.90 4.30
C ILE A 50 8.66 -1.64 5.49
N ILE A 51 7.49 -2.26 5.45
CA ILE A 51 6.59 -2.32 6.59
C ILE A 51 7.02 -3.48 7.49
N SER A 52 7.87 -3.17 8.47
CA SER A 52 8.47 -4.16 9.36
C SER A 52 7.53 -4.70 10.45
N GLY A 53 7.87 -5.86 11.03
CA GLY A 53 7.21 -6.39 12.23
C GLY A 53 5.71 -6.70 12.07
N GLN A 54 5.23 -6.94 10.87
CA GLN A 54 3.81 -7.20 10.61
C GLN A 54 3.39 -8.59 11.08
N LYS A 55 2.08 -8.77 11.29
CA LYS A 55 1.47 -10.09 11.48
C LYS A 55 1.01 -10.63 10.13
N VAL A 56 1.14 -11.94 9.95
CA VAL A 56 0.61 -12.62 8.78
C VAL A 56 -0.92 -12.46 8.80
N PRO A 57 -1.54 -11.95 7.73
CA PRO A 57 -2.98 -11.87 7.66
C PRO A 57 -3.55 -13.30 7.66
N ASN A 58 -4.53 -13.58 8.51
CA ASN A 58 -5.18 -14.89 8.57
C ASN A 58 -6.07 -15.18 7.35
N GLN A 59 -6.15 -14.26 6.37
CA GLN A 59 -6.95 -14.32 5.13
C GLN A 59 -8.46 -14.49 5.31
N ARG A 60 -8.91 -14.76 6.54
CA ARG A 60 -10.30 -14.93 6.98
C ARG A 60 -10.89 -13.65 7.56
N THR A 61 -10.07 -12.83 8.20
CA THR A 61 -10.49 -11.58 8.86
C THR A 61 -10.15 -10.35 8.03
N TYR A 62 -8.98 -10.36 7.39
CA TYR A 62 -8.51 -9.29 6.52
C TYR A 62 -7.47 -9.84 5.55
N TRP A 63 -7.32 -9.17 4.41
CA TRP A 63 -6.39 -9.54 3.36
C TRP A 63 -5.65 -8.28 2.83
N ARG A 64 -4.42 -8.43 2.34
CA ARG A 64 -3.57 -7.33 1.84
C ARG A 64 -3.00 -7.69 0.46
N PRO A 65 -3.81 -7.77 -0.62
CA PRO A 65 -3.35 -8.30 -1.90
C PRO A 65 -2.44 -7.30 -2.62
N ALA A 66 -2.65 -6.01 -2.36
CA ALA A 66 -1.93 -4.94 -3.00
C ALA A 66 -0.59 -4.67 -2.32
N LEU A 67 -0.30 -5.27 -1.16
CA LEU A 67 0.99 -5.08 -0.51
C LEU A 67 2.01 -6.05 -1.10
N ALA A 68 3.10 -5.51 -1.65
CA ALA A 68 4.18 -6.35 -2.18
C ALA A 68 4.83 -7.17 -1.04
N PRO A 69 4.99 -8.50 -1.22
CA PRO A 69 5.58 -9.36 -0.19
C PRO A 69 7.04 -9.00 0.10
N SER A 70 7.75 -8.40 -0.86
CA SER A 70 9.12 -7.90 -0.70
C SER A 70 9.24 -6.66 0.17
N CYS A 71 8.13 -5.97 0.44
CA CYS A 71 8.10 -4.72 1.20
C CYS A 71 7.44 -4.88 2.57
N VAL A 72 7.23 -6.13 3.00
CA VAL A 72 6.72 -6.44 4.33
C VAL A 72 7.67 -7.40 5.01
N SER A 73 8.02 -7.09 6.25
CA SER A 73 8.74 -8.01 7.11
C SER A 73 7.83 -8.47 8.23
N TYR A 74 7.82 -9.78 8.49
CA TYR A 74 7.01 -10.39 9.52
C TYR A 74 7.81 -10.56 10.80
N GLY A 75 7.14 -10.40 11.95
CA GLY A 75 7.80 -10.55 13.24
C GLY A 75 6.98 -10.07 14.44
N GLY A 76 5.79 -9.50 14.21
CA GLY A 76 4.87 -9.10 15.27
C GLY A 76 5.30 -7.92 16.15
N LYS A 77 6.47 -7.33 15.90
CA LYS A 77 7.00 -6.16 16.63
C LYS A 77 6.32 -4.82 16.26
N GLY A 78 5.62 -4.79 15.13
CA GLY A 78 5.09 -3.57 14.52
C GLY A 78 6.14 -2.77 13.74
N SER A 79 5.66 -1.96 12.79
CA SER A 79 6.44 -1.04 11.98
C SER A 79 6.32 0.38 12.53
N GLU A 80 7.42 1.12 12.56
CA GLU A 80 7.40 2.55 12.91
C GLU A 80 6.50 3.37 11.97
N LEU A 81 6.52 3.07 10.67
CA LEU A 81 5.60 3.70 9.70
C LEU A 81 4.15 3.57 10.15
N ILE A 82 3.75 2.35 10.52
CA ILE A 82 2.37 2.09 10.94
C ILE A 82 2.07 2.72 12.29
N ARG A 83 3.04 2.78 13.22
CA ARG A 83 2.87 3.51 14.49
C ARG A 83 2.61 5.00 14.23
N SER A 84 3.37 5.63 13.34
CA SER A 84 3.13 7.04 12.98
C SER A 84 1.78 7.24 12.31
N VAL A 85 1.37 6.33 11.43
CA VAL A 85 0.04 6.36 10.81
C VAL A 85 -1.06 6.23 11.86
N GLN A 86 -0.93 5.27 12.78
CA GLN A 86 -1.85 5.08 13.89
C GLN A 86 -1.90 6.32 14.79
N ALA A 87 -0.75 6.90 15.12
CA ALA A 87 -0.66 8.13 15.91
C ALA A 87 -1.44 9.28 15.24
N GLN A 88 -1.25 9.46 13.93
CA GLN A 88 -1.95 10.50 13.17
C GLN A 88 -3.46 10.25 13.08
N LEU A 89 -3.88 8.98 13.07
CA LEU A 89 -5.28 8.58 13.06
C LEU A 89 -5.90 8.49 14.48
N GLY A 90 -5.14 8.76 15.53
CA GLY A 90 -5.59 8.66 16.93
C GLY A 90 -5.88 7.22 17.38
N LEU A 91 -5.21 6.23 16.79
CA LEU A 91 -5.29 4.83 17.18
C LEU A 91 -4.14 4.44 18.12
N ASP A 92 -4.30 3.29 18.79
CA ASP A 92 -3.21 2.62 19.48
C ASP A 92 -2.05 2.34 18.51
N GLN A 93 -0.85 2.75 18.91
CA GLN A 93 0.36 2.66 18.10
C GLN A 93 0.99 1.26 18.24
N ASP A 94 0.22 0.22 17.95
CA ASP A 94 0.71 -1.17 18.01
C ASP A 94 1.67 -1.51 16.84
N GLY A 95 1.70 -0.67 15.80
CA GLY A 95 2.56 -0.79 14.63
C GLY A 95 2.13 -1.86 13.65
N LEU A 96 0.96 -2.49 13.82
CA LEU A 96 0.45 -3.53 12.95
C LEU A 96 -0.59 -2.94 12.01
N LEU A 97 -0.41 -3.22 10.72
CA LEU A 97 -1.41 -2.92 9.71
C LEU A 97 -2.46 -4.03 9.71
N GLY A 98 -3.22 -4.07 10.81
CA GLY A 98 -4.37 -4.95 11.03
C GLY A 98 -5.68 -4.31 10.55
N PRO A 99 -6.83 -5.00 10.73
CA PRO A 99 -8.11 -4.57 10.20
C PRO A 99 -8.59 -3.23 10.76
N ALA A 100 -8.32 -2.94 12.04
CA ALA A 100 -8.66 -1.66 12.66
C ALA A 100 -7.87 -0.51 12.02
N THR A 101 -6.55 -0.68 11.88
CA THR A 101 -5.66 0.28 11.21
C THR A 101 -6.04 0.48 9.76
N ILE A 102 -6.30 -0.60 9.01
CA ILE A 102 -6.72 -0.54 7.60
C ILE A 102 -8.05 0.22 7.49
N THR A 103 -9.03 -0.09 8.34
CA THR A 103 -10.33 0.59 8.36
C THR A 103 -10.17 2.09 8.63
N ALA A 104 -9.30 2.47 9.58
CA ALA A 104 -9.05 3.87 9.88
C ALA A 104 -8.36 4.60 8.72
N ILE A 105 -7.38 3.97 8.07
CA ILE A 105 -6.77 4.49 6.84
C ILE A 105 -7.84 4.66 5.76
N GLN A 106 -8.68 3.66 5.53
CA GLN A 106 -9.75 3.72 4.54
C GLN A 106 -10.72 4.87 4.83
N ARG A 107 -11.11 5.05 6.09
CA ARG A 107 -11.95 6.17 6.54
C ARG A 107 -11.30 7.52 6.28
N HIS A 108 -10.01 7.63 6.58
CA HIS A 108 -9.22 8.84 6.37
C HIS A 108 -9.05 9.19 4.89
N LEU A 109 -8.83 8.17 4.06
CA LEU A 109 -8.74 8.30 2.61
C LEU A 109 -10.11 8.55 1.95
N GLY A 110 -11.22 8.30 2.65
CA GLY A 110 -12.58 8.43 2.12
C GLY A 110 -12.99 7.29 1.18
N VAL A 111 -12.38 6.11 1.32
CA VAL A 111 -12.72 4.91 0.54
C VAL A 111 -13.58 3.94 1.36
N LYS A 112 -14.07 2.89 0.69
CA LYS A 112 -14.83 1.84 1.34
C LYS A 112 -14.00 1.19 2.46
N GLN A 113 -14.61 1.08 3.65
CA GLN A 113 -14.03 0.44 4.82
C GLN A 113 -14.27 -1.07 4.77
N ASP A 114 -13.48 -1.77 3.96
CA ASP A 114 -13.55 -3.23 3.82
C ASP A 114 -12.54 -3.99 4.70
N ALA A 115 -11.81 -3.25 5.56
CA ALA A 115 -10.75 -3.76 6.44
C ALA A 115 -9.65 -4.53 5.71
N SER A 116 -9.56 -4.43 4.38
CA SER A 116 -8.61 -5.10 3.52
C SER A 116 -7.75 -4.10 2.75
N PHE A 117 -6.46 -4.37 2.67
CA PHE A 117 -5.51 -3.48 2.02
C PHE A 117 -5.42 -3.78 0.53
N GLY A 118 -6.54 -3.54 -0.18
CA GLY A 118 -6.72 -3.79 -1.60
C GLY A 118 -6.19 -2.68 -2.52
N PRO A 119 -6.23 -2.91 -3.84
CA PRO A 119 -5.72 -1.94 -4.81
C PRO A 119 -6.49 -0.62 -4.78
N ALA A 120 -7.80 -0.65 -4.49
CA ALA A 120 -8.59 0.58 -4.32
C ALA A 120 -8.06 1.48 -3.18
N THR A 121 -7.77 0.87 -2.02
CA THR A 121 -7.16 1.56 -0.88
C THR A 121 -5.79 2.13 -1.24
N VAL A 122 -4.97 1.34 -1.94
CA VAL A 122 -3.63 1.77 -2.36
C VAL A 122 -3.68 2.91 -3.35
N ARG A 123 -4.60 2.88 -4.34
CA ARG A 123 -4.75 3.98 -5.29
C ARG A 123 -5.10 5.30 -4.61
N ALA A 124 -6.03 5.24 -3.64
CA ALA A 124 -6.38 6.42 -2.85
C ALA A 124 -5.21 6.91 -1.99
N LEU A 125 -4.45 5.98 -1.39
CA LEU A 125 -3.23 6.32 -0.66
C LEU A 125 -2.19 6.99 -1.58
N GLN A 126 -1.90 6.41 -2.75
CA GLN A 126 -0.97 6.95 -3.74
C GLN A 126 -1.38 8.36 -4.18
N ALA A 127 -2.67 8.59 -4.42
CA ALA A 127 -3.19 9.92 -4.75
C ALA A 127 -2.90 10.95 -3.65
N ARG A 128 -3.14 10.61 -2.37
CA ARG A 128 -2.85 11.49 -1.23
C ARG A 128 -1.34 11.73 -1.06
N LEU A 129 -0.53 10.69 -1.19
CA LEU A 129 0.93 10.78 -1.10
C LEU A 129 1.54 11.65 -2.21
N ASN A 130 0.93 11.67 -3.40
CA ASN A 130 1.30 12.58 -4.48
C ASN A 130 1.01 14.04 -4.17
N GLU A 131 0.04 14.31 -3.30
CA GLU A 131 -0.25 15.65 -2.78
C GLU A 131 0.65 16.03 -1.60
N ASN A 132 1.62 15.17 -1.21
CA ASN A 132 2.38 15.26 0.04
C ASN A 132 1.48 15.26 1.28
N ARG A 133 0.33 14.61 1.20
CA ARG A 133 -0.65 14.58 2.29
C ARG A 133 -0.88 13.16 2.74
N PHE A 134 -0.87 12.98 4.05
CA PHE A 134 -1.57 11.90 4.69
C PHE A 134 -2.62 12.58 5.53
#